data_AF-A0A357R4Q3-F1
#
_entry.id   AF-A0A357R4Q3-F1
#
_cell.length_a   1.000
_cell.length_b   1.000
_cell.length_c   1.000
_cell.angle_alpha   90.00
_cell.angle_beta   90.00
_cell.angle_gamma   90.00
#
_symmetry.space_group_name_H-M   'P 1'
#
loop_
_entity.id
_entity.type
_entity.pdbx_description
1 polymer ?
#
loop_
_entity_poly.entity_id
_entity_poly.type
_entity_poly.pdbx_seq_one_letter_code
_entity_poly.pdbx_strand_id
1 'polypeptide(L)' 'SPKYSGAYLLDMGSKSDVSVAAARIYHLLRQADALGVDLILIEGLPDADLGRAIMNRLRKAAGKVVQT' A
#
# COMPACT_ATOMS: atom_id res chain seq x y z
N SER A 1 -9.99 15.41 0.31
CA SER A 1 -8.75 15.65 -0.43
C SER A 1 -8.95 15.46 -1.92
N PRO A 2 -8.93 16.54 -2.73
CA PRO A 2 -9.16 16.48 -4.18
C PRO A 2 -8.04 15.80 -5.00
N LYS A 3 -6.92 15.44 -4.37
CA LYS A 3 -5.72 14.88 -5.04
C LYS A 3 -5.94 13.53 -5.74
N TYR A 4 -6.98 12.78 -5.40
CA TYR A 4 -7.26 11.45 -5.97
C TYR A 4 -8.72 11.32 -6.43
N SER A 5 -9.28 12.37 -7.03
CA SER A 5 -10.65 12.32 -7.55
C SER A 5 -10.79 11.19 -8.57
N GLY A 6 -11.78 10.31 -8.37
CA GLY A 6 -12.04 9.16 -9.24
C GLY A 6 -11.26 7.88 -8.91
N ALA A 7 -10.37 7.89 -7.91
CA ALA A 7 -9.68 6.68 -7.46
C ALA A 7 -10.39 6.01 -6.27
N TYR A 8 -10.28 4.68 -6.19
CA TYR A 8 -10.61 3.96 -4.96
C TYR A 8 -9.55 4.25 -3.89
N LEU A 9 -9.99 4.76 -2.73
CA LEU A 9 -9.11 5.00 -1.59
C LEU A 9 -9.26 3.87 -0.58
N LEU A 10 -8.21 3.07 -0.45
CA LEU A 10 -8.13 1.96 0.51
C LEU A 10 -7.22 2.36 1.68
N ASP A 11 -7.79 2.43 2.89
CA ASP A 11 -7.09 2.94 4.06
C ASP A 11 -6.16 1.89 4.70
N MET A 12 -4.86 2.07 4.47
CA MET A 12 -3.79 1.27 5.08
C MET A 12 -3.47 1.69 6.53
N GLY A 13 -4.09 2.76 7.04
CA GLY A 13 -3.81 3.33 8.35
C GLY A 13 -2.71 4.39 8.32
N SER A 14 -2.30 4.84 9.50
CA SER A 14 -1.27 5.87 9.65
C SER A 14 0.12 5.32 9.36
N LYS A 15 0.98 6.14 8.71
CA LYS A 15 2.42 5.84 8.58
C LYS A 15 3.14 5.73 9.92
N SER A 16 2.59 6.33 10.98
CA SER A 16 3.12 6.21 12.34
C SER A 16 2.77 4.89 13.03
N ASP A 17 1.82 4.12 12.49
CA ASP A 17 1.39 2.83 13.06
C ASP A 17 1.47 1.73 11.99
N VAL A 18 2.69 1.22 11.82
CA VAL A 18 3.01 0.18 10.83
C VAL A 18 2.30 -1.15 11.12
N SER A 19 1.93 -1.41 12.39
CA SER A 19 1.22 -2.63 12.78
C SER A 19 -0.17 -2.70 12.15
N VAL A 20 -0.88 -1.56 12.08
CA VAL A 20 -2.18 -1.47 11.40
C VAL A 20 -2.02 -1.74 9.90
N ALA A 21 -0.98 -1.16 9.27
CA ALA A 21 -0.68 -1.41 7.86
C ALA A 21 -0.41 -2.89 7.59
N ALA A 22 0.39 -3.54 8.44
CA ALA A 22 0.71 -4.95 8.36
C ALA A 22 -0.53 -5.84 8.44
N ALA A 23 -1.44 -5.54 9.36
CA ALA A 23 -2.68 -6.29 9.54
C ALA A 23 -3.63 -6.14 8.34
N ARG A 24 -3.61 -5.00 7.63
CA ARG A 24 -4.56 -4.69 6.55
C ARG A 24 -4.04 -5.02 5.15
N ILE A 25 -2.74 -4.92 4.89
CA ILE A 25 -2.19 -4.86 3.52
C ILE A 25 -2.65 -6.01 2.61
N TYR A 26 -2.66 -7.25 3.10
CA TYR A 26 -3.10 -8.39 2.30
C TYR A 26 -4.60 -8.40 2.01
N HIS A 27 -5.41 -7.88 2.93
CA HIS A 27 -6.85 -7.72 2.69
C HIS A 27 -7.10 -6.62 1.65
N LEU A 28 -6.40 -5.49 1.76
CA LEU A 28 -6.53 -4.39 0.80
C LEU A 28 -6.09 -4.76 -0.61
N LEU A 29 -5.02 -5.56 -0.75
CA LEU A 29 -4.60 -6.08 -2.06
C LEU A 29 -5.68 -6.95 -2.71
N ARG A 30 -6.27 -7.89 -1.95
CA ARG A 30 -7.38 -8.71 -2.46
C ARG A 30 -8.62 -7.89 -2.79
N GLN A 31 -8.88 -6.84 -2.02
CA GLN A 31 -9.97 -5.92 -2.31
C GLN A 31 -9.72 -5.15 -3.60
N ALA A 32 -8.50 -4.67 -3.84
CA ALA A 32 -8.11 -4.03 -5.08
C ALA A 32 -8.24 -4.97 -6.29
N ASP A 33 -7.79 -6.23 -6.16
CA ASP A 33 -7.97 -7.26 -7.20
C ASP A 33 -9.46 -7.47 -7.52
N ALA A 34 -10.32 -7.54 -6.50
CA ALA A 34 -11.76 -7.72 -6.66
C ALA A 34 -12.46 -6.50 -7.30
N LEU A 35 -11.90 -5.30 -7.14
CA LEU A 35 -12.36 -4.08 -7.81
C LEU A 35 -11.99 -4.04 -9.29
N GLY A 36 -11.10 -4.92 -9.76
CA GLY A 36 -10.70 -5.01 -11.17
C GLY A 36 -9.95 -3.76 -11.66
N VAL A 37 -9.19 -3.10 -10.79
CA VAL A 37 -8.42 -1.91 -11.15
C VAL A 37 -7.19 -2.26 -11.98
N ASP A 38 -6.84 -1.41 -12.95
CA ASP A 38 -5.65 -1.61 -13.78
C ASP A 38 -4.34 -1.26 -13.05
N LEU A 39 -4.40 -0.39 -12.03
CA LEU A 39 -3.24 0.11 -11.30
C LEU A 39 -3.50 0.21 -9.80
N ILE A 40 -2.58 -0.34 -9.01
CA ILE A 40 -2.55 -0.18 -7.55
C ILE A 40 -1.37 0.72 -7.19
N LEU A 41 -1.65 1.79 -6.45
CA LEU A 41 -0.64 2.66 -5.85
C LEU A 41 -0.62 2.43 -4.34
N ILE A 42 0.55 2.14 -3.80
CA ILE A 42 0.74 1.91 -2.36
C ILE A 42 1.73 2.93 -1.83
N GLU A 43 1.30 3.71 -0.84
CA GLU A 43 2.20 4.64 -0.16
C GLU A 43 3.28 3.86 0.61
N GLY A 44 4.52 4.34 0.53
CA GLY A 44 5.63 3.73 1.27
C GLY A 44 5.43 3.77 2.79
N LEU A 45 5.79 2.66 3.44
CA LEU A 45 5.91 2.59 4.90
C LEU A 45 7.33 2.96 5.35
N PRO A 46 7.53 3.43 6.60
CA PRO A 46 8.85 3.66 7.16
C PRO A 46 9.76 2.44 7.01
N ASP A 47 11.02 2.67 6.67
CA ASP A 47 12.03 1.62 6.45
C ASP A 47 12.65 1.14 7.77
N ALA A 48 11.80 0.69 8.69
CA ALA A 48 12.18 0.13 9.98
C ALA A 48 11.38 -1.15 10.26
N ASP A 49 12.03 -2.13 10.89
CA ASP A 49 11.42 -3.36 11.41
C ASP A 49 10.40 -4.03 10.47
N LEU A 50 9.13 -4.04 10.88
CA LEU A 50 8.02 -4.63 10.15
C LEU A 50 7.72 -3.92 8.83
N GLY A 51 7.88 -2.59 8.80
CA GLY A 51 7.65 -1.77 7.61
C GLY A 51 8.64 -2.14 6.51
N ARG A 52 9.91 -2.30 6.85
CA ARG A 52 10.95 -2.79 5.94
C ARG A 52 10.62 -4.16 5.37
N ALA A 53 10.19 -5.10 6.22
CA ALA A 53 9.85 -6.45 5.79
C ALA A 53 8.67 -6.46 4.80
N ILE A 54 7.62 -5.68 5.07
CA ILE A 54 6.45 -5.52 4.18
C ILE A 54 6.87 -4.88 2.86
N MET A 55 7.58 -3.74 2.92
CA MET A 55 8.01 -3.02 1.73
C MET A 55 8.94 -3.86 0.86
N ASN A 56 9.77 -4.74 1.44
CA ASN A 56 10.58 -5.67 0.66
C ASN A 56 9.72 -6.63 -0.18
N ARG A 57 8.59 -7.11 0.35
CA ARG A 57 7.66 -7.96 -0.39
C ARG A 57 6.90 -7.17 -1.46
N LEU A 58 6.38 -5.99 -1.10
CA LEU A 58 5.65 -5.13 -2.04
C LEU A 58 6.52 -4.67 -3.21
N ARG A 59 7.77 -4.26 -2.95
CA ARG A 59 8.72 -3.85 -4.00
C ARG A 59 9.05 -4.98 -4.98
N LYS A 60 9.06 -6.23 -4.52
CA LYS A 60 9.27 -7.41 -5.38
C LYS A 60 8.07 -7.72 -6.27
N ALA A 61 6.86 -7.42 -5.80
CA ALA A 61 5.63 -7.60 -6.56
C ALA A 61 5.33 -6.40 -7.49
N ALA A 62 5.84 -5.23 -7.17
CA ALA A 62 5.58 -4.01 -7.94
C ALA A 62 6.31 -4.02 -9.29
N GLY A 63 5.59 -3.65 -10.36
CA GLY A 63 6.20 -3.40 -11.66
C GLY A 63 7.07 -2.14 -11.71
N LYS A 64 6.85 -1.19 -10.79
CA LYS A 64 7.64 0.04 -10.66
C LYS A 64 7.71 0.49 -9.20
N VAL A 65 8.90 0.89 -8.77
CA VAL A 65 9.14 1.52 -7.46
C VAL A 65 9.62 2.94 -7.71
N VAL A 66 8.96 3.93 -7.11
CA VAL A 66 9.32 5.34 -7.23
C VAL A 66 9.88 5.81 -5.89
N GLN A 67 11.04 6.47 -5.92
CA GLN A 67 11.62 7.16 -4.78
C GLN A 67 11.42 8.66 -5.01
N THR A 68 10.71 9.31 -4.10
CA THR A 68 10.44 10.76 -4.07
C THR A 68 10.95 11.35 -2.78
#